data_AF-A0A1H9GS93-F1
#
_entry.id   AF-A0A1H9GS93-F1
#
_cell.length_a   1.000
_cell.length_b   1.000
_cell.length_c   1.000
_cell.angle_alpha   90.00
_cell.angle_beta   90.00
_cell.angle_gamma   90.00
#
_symmetry.space_group_name_H-M   'P 1'
#
loop_
_entity.id
_entity.type
_entity.pdbx_description
1 polymer ?
#
loop_
_entity_poly.entity_id
_entity_poly.type
_entity_poly.pdbx_seq_one_letter_code
_entity_poly.pdbx_strand_id
1 'polypeptide(L)'
;MFDVNIEGIGNIETVKALFSSVNCLGYDNCFLVVQNYDYMGSLAGSEGQITTTNAAIVGAKAGGVAGGIVGGLVGSAVSNAVNEAVQEFHNSLDIKKKIVFDTTVYGGYLVNVLAEGVGIIPLSNGGKLTPSIKNFITDVANFVYFSNDEIESVKLENLPLRFSTKKLAIYFKGLNKTCPRWVCPSKNKLVPYQEENFKKLLNK
;
A
#
# COMPACT_ATOMS: atom_id res chain seq x y z
N MET A 1 -7.35 2.01 -22.47
CA MET A 1 -7.72 1.66 -21.09
C MET A 1 -7.98 2.98 -20.39
N PHE A 2 -9.10 3.11 -19.67
CA PHE A 2 -9.52 4.41 -19.14
C PHE A 2 -9.16 4.48 -17.65
N ASP A 3 -8.58 5.61 -17.26
CA ASP A 3 -8.31 5.90 -15.86
C ASP A 3 -9.63 6.25 -15.16
N VAL A 4 -9.85 5.64 -13.99
CA VAL A 4 -11.08 5.75 -13.21
C VAL A 4 -10.78 6.46 -11.90
N ASN A 5 -11.60 7.44 -11.52
CA ASN A 5 -11.47 8.14 -10.25
C ASN A 5 -12.05 7.31 -9.08
N ILE A 6 -11.89 7.81 -7.84
CA ILE A 6 -12.39 7.09 -6.66
C ILE A 6 -13.91 6.82 -6.70
N GLU A 7 -14.69 7.71 -7.31
CA GLU A 7 -16.15 7.56 -7.38
C GLU A 7 -16.53 6.40 -8.30
N GLY A 8 -15.83 6.27 -9.43
CA GLY A 8 -16.00 5.15 -10.35
C GLY A 8 -15.59 3.81 -9.73
N ILE A 9 -14.49 3.76 -8.96
CA ILE A 9 -14.11 2.54 -8.24
C ILE A 9 -15.01 2.26 -7.03
N GLY A 10 -15.88 3.17 -6.61
CA GLY A 10 -16.93 2.88 -5.63
C GLY A 10 -17.94 1.84 -6.12
N ASN A 11 -18.05 1.65 -7.43
CA ASN A 11 -18.85 0.60 -8.05
C ASN A 11 -18.01 -0.67 -8.27
N ILE A 12 -18.44 -1.77 -7.66
CA ILE A 12 -17.75 -3.07 -7.74
C ILE A 12 -17.67 -3.63 -9.17
N GLU A 13 -18.64 -3.35 -10.04
CA GLU A 13 -18.61 -3.81 -11.43
C GLU A 13 -17.55 -3.07 -12.25
N THR A 14 -17.34 -1.78 -11.97
CA THR A 14 -16.22 -1.02 -12.54
C THR A 14 -14.87 -1.62 -12.13
N VAL A 15 -14.75 -2.01 -10.86
CA VAL A 15 -13.52 -2.62 -10.32
C VAL A 15 -13.25 -3.98 -10.96
N LYS A 16 -14.29 -4.82 -11.11
CA LYS A 16 -14.19 -6.08 -11.85
C LYS A 16 -13.78 -5.85 -13.30
N ALA A 17 -14.33 -4.83 -13.97
CA ALA A 17 -13.95 -4.49 -15.34
C ALA A 17 -12.48 -4.05 -15.45
N LEU A 18 -12.00 -3.24 -14.50
CA LEU A 18 -10.59 -2.84 -14.42
C LEU A 18 -9.68 -4.07 -14.28
N PHE A 19 -9.92 -4.94 -13.30
CA PHE A 19 -9.11 -6.13 -13.11
C PHE A 19 -9.25 -7.16 -14.24
N SER A 20 -10.43 -7.28 -14.86
CA SER A 20 -10.65 -8.11 -16.05
C SER A 20 -9.79 -7.62 -17.22
N SER A 21 -9.69 -6.31 -17.42
CA SER A 21 -8.91 -5.73 -18.52
C SER A 21 -7.39 -5.91 -18.41
N VAL A 22 -6.90 -6.33 -17.23
CA VAL A 22 -5.51 -6.77 -16.98
C VAL A 22 -5.40 -8.28 -16.69
N ASN A 23 -6.43 -9.06 -17.04
CA ASN A 23 -6.49 -10.52 -16.82
C ASN A 23 -6.24 -10.96 -15.37
N CYS A 24 -6.73 -10.19 -14.39
CA CYS A 24 -6.50 -10.41 -12.96
C CYS A 24 -7.82 -10.54 -12.20
N LEU A 25 -8.73 -11.37 -12.72
CA LEU A 25 -10.02 -11.69 -12.11
C LEU A 25 -10.14 -13.21 -11.92
N GLY A 26 -10.36 -13.64 -10.68
CA GLY A 26 -10.53 -15.06 -10.32
C GLY A 26 -11.93 -15.37 -9.81
N TYR A 27 -12.11 -16.54 -9.20
CA TYR A 27 -13.38 -16.91 -8.55
C TYR A 27 -13.57 -16.27 -7.18
N ASP A 28 -12.46 -15.96 -6.49
CA ASP A 28 -12.46 -15.67 -5.05
C ASP A 28 -11.81 -14.32 -4.72
N ASN A 29 -12.18 -13.30 -5.51
CA ASN A 29 -11.62 -11.95 -5.45
C ASN A 29 -11.96 -11.22 -4.15
N CYS A 30 -10.95 -10.59 -3.55
CA CYS A 30 -11.11 -9.63 -2.47
C CYS A 30 -10.55 -8.28 -2.90
N PHE A 31 -11.44 -7.38 -3.33
CA PHE A 31 -11.05 -6.04 -3.75
C PHE A 31 -10.97 -5.07 -2.57
N LEU A 32 -9.83 -4.41 -2.43
CA LEU A 32 -9.53 -3.46 -1.37
C LEU A 32 -8.94 -2.19 -1.95
N VAL A 33 -9.39 -1.04 -1.47
CA VAL A 33 -8.68 0.22 -1.64
C VAL A 33 -7.83 0.46 -0.40
N VAL A 34 -6.52 0.57 -0.61
CA VAL A 34 -5.56 0.87 0.44
C VAL A 34 -4.87 2.21 0.16
N GLN A 35 -4.47 2.91 1.21
CA GLN A 35 -3.74 4.17 1.10
C GLN A 35 -2.31 3.96 1.57
N ASN A 36 -1.39 4.74 1.02
CA ASN A 36 -0.04 4.78 1.57
C ASN A 36 -0.07 5.40 2.98
N TYR A 37 0.67 4.80 3.91
CA TYR A 37 0.72 5.27 5.30
C TYR A 37 1.17 6.72 5.39
N ASP A 38 2.15 7.12 4.58
CA ASP A 38 2.68 8.49 4.55
C ASP A 38 1.66 9.48 3.95
N TYR A 39 0.66 9.00 3.20
CA TYR A 39 -0.49 9.78 2.74
C TYR A 39 -1.62 9.90 3.78
N MET A 40 -1.53 9.20 4.93
CA MET A 40 -2.51 9.32 6.04
C MET A 40 -2.36 10.62 6.85
N GLY A 41 -2.20 11.76 6.17
CA GLY A 41 -2.26 13.10 6.76
C GLY A 41 -3.68 13.64 6.96
N SER A 42 -4.71 13.00 6.40
CA SER A 42 -6.06 13.59 6.35
C SER A 42 -7.17 12.65 6.79
N LEU A 43 -7.26 12.43 8.10
CA LEU A 43 -8.56 12.52 8.77
C LEU A 43 -8.66 13.79 9.64
N ALA A 44 -7.56 14.56 9.77
CA ALA A 44 -7.48 15.78 10.58
C ALA A 44 -6.55 16.88 10.02
N GLY A 45 -6.13 16.81 8.75
CA GLY A 45 -5.49 17.94 8.06
C GLY A 45 -4.04 18.28 8.47
N SER A 46 -3.20 17.31 8.82
CA SER A 46 -1.74 17.55 8.95
C SER A 46 -0.99 16.86 7.82
N GLU A 47 -0.02 17.55 7.25
CA GLU A 47 0.78 17.11 6.10
C GLU A 47 1.34 15.68 6.30
N GLY A 48 1.19 14.86 5.26
CA GLY A 48 1.76 13.51 5.24
C GLY A 48 3.27 13.57 5.45
N GLN A 49 3.76 12.91 6.51
CA GLN A 49 5.18 12.89 6.83
C GLN A 49 5.85 11.74 6.04
N ILE A 50 6.67 12.09 5.04
CA ILE A 50 7.56 11.16 4.29
C ILE A 50 8.53 10.39 5.23
N THR A 51 8.63 10.81 6.49
CA THR A 51 9.56 10.34 7.52
C THR A 51 9.37 8.87 7.95
N THR A 52 8.20 8.25 7.77
CA THR A 52 7.95 6.88 8.28
C THR A 52 8.59 5.77 7.41
N THR A 53 8.75 6.01 6.10
CA THR A 53 9.89 5.63 5.22
C THR A 53 10.88 4.52 5.61
N ASN A 54 12.13 4.83 5.39
CA ASN A 54 13.10 5.14 6.42
C ASN A 54 13.01 4.28 7.71
N ALA A 55 12.08 4.53 8.63
CA ALA A 55 12.11 3.86 9.93
C ALA A 55 11.92 2.32 9.86
N ALA A 56 11.04 1.83 8.99
CA ALA A 56 10.78 0.39 8.85
C ALA A 56 11.87 -0.33 8.03
N ILE A 57 12.40 0.32 6.99
CA ILE A 57 13.49 -0.21 6.14
C ILE A 57 14.78 -0.33 6.95
N VAL A 58 15.07 0.64 7.81
CA VAL A 58 16.23 0.61 8.71
C VAL A 58 16.08 -0.45 9.80
N GLY A 59 14.88 -0.62 10.37
CA GLY A 59 14.60 -1.70 11.33
C GLY A 59 14.79 -3.11 10.76
N ALA A 60 14.54 -3.30 9.45
CA ALA A 60 14.71 -4.58 8.76
C ALA A 60 16.19 -4.91 8.44
N LYS A 61 17.05 -3.90 8.18
CA LYS A 61 18.50 -4.12 8.00
C LYS A 61 19.27 -4.26 9.32
N ALA A 62 18.80 -3.64 10.40
CA ALA A 62 19.51 -3.64 11.69
C ALA A 62 19.34 -4.91 12.54
N GLY A 63 18.70 -5.97 12.03
CA GLY A 63 18.63 -7.24 12.75
C GLY A 63 17.86 -7.17 14.08
N GLY A 64 16.59 -6.76 14.05
CA GLY A 64 15.67 -7.06 15.15
C GLY A 64 15.56 -6.03 16.28
N VAL A 65 15.95 -4.77 16.06
CA VAL A 65 15.57 -3.71 17.01
C VAL A 65 14.15 -3.24 16.69
N ALA A 66 13.17 -3.95 17.25
CA ALA A 66 11.87 -3.37 17.58
C ALA A 66 12.11 -2.27 18.63
N GLY A 67 12.50 -1.07 18.20
CA GLY A 67 12.90 -0.03 19.13
C GLY A 67 13.24 1.29 18.44
N GLY A 68 12.20 2.05 18.11
CA GLY A 68 12.25 3.51 18.13
C GLY A 68 13.20 4.21 17.16
N ILE A 69 12.78 4.35 15.91
CA ILE A 69 12.84 5.70 15.33
C ILE A 69 11.53 6.36 15.72
N VAL A 70 11.51 6.85 16.96
CA VAL A 70 10.47 7.75 17.46
C VAL A 70 10.62 9.06 16.69
N GLY A 71 9.50 9.63 16.26
CA GLY A 71 9.49 10.91 15.56
C GLY A 71 10.28 11.97 16.34
N GLY A 72 11.13 12.70 15.61
CA GLY A 72 11.89 13.83 16.12
C GLY A 72 13.24 13.44 16.71
N LEU A 73 14.30 14.08 16.17
CA LEU A 73 15.70 14.02 16.61
C LEU A 73 16.46 12.76 16.22
N VAL A 74 17.02 12.79 15.01
CA VAL A 74 18.25 12.06 14.70
C VAL A 74 19.26 13.07 14.15
N GLY A 75 20.39 13.21 14.83
CA GLY A 75 21.48 14.10 14.41
C GLY A 75 21.92 13.81 12.98
N SER A 76 22.55 14.78 12.31
CA SER A 76 22.88 14.75 10.88
C SER A 76 23.55 13.45 10.39
N ALA A 77 24.41 12.84 11.22
CA ALA A 77 25.07 11.57 10.89
C ALA A 77 24.13 10.36 10.83
N VAL A 78 23.11 10.30 11.70
CA VAL A 78 22.13 9.20 11.69
C VAL A 78 21.16 9.36 10.52
N SER A 79 20.85 10.61 10.13
CA SER A 79 20.06 10.89 8.94
C SER A 79 20.72 10.35 7.65
N ASN A 80 22.04 10.50 7.50
CA ASN A 80 22.75 10.03 6.30
C ASN A 80 22.77 8.49 6.17
N ALA A 81 23.12 7.76 7.24
CA ALA A 81 23.12 6.30 7.22
C ALA A 81 21.71 5.71 6.98
N VAL A 82 20.67 6.35 7.54
CA VAL A 82 19.27 5.99 7.28
C VAL A 82 18.90 6.21 5.82
N ASN A 83 19.27 7.36 5.26
CA ASN A 83 19.00 7.68 3.85
C ASN A 83 19.74 6.73 2.90
N GLU A 84 21.00 6.38 3.19
CA GLU A 84 21.77 5.40 2.42
C GLU A 84 21.11 4.02 2.45
N ALA A 85 20.70 3.53 3.62
CA ALA A 85 20.03 2.23 3.73
C ALA A 85 18.70 2.17 2.96
N VAL A 86 17.95 3.27 2.95
CA VAL A 86 16.70 3.40 2.18
C VAL A 86 16.97 3.39 0.69
N GLN A 87 17.96 4.17 0.24
CA GLN A 87 18.35 4.19 -1.17
C GLN A 87 18.86 2.83 -1.63
N GLU A 88 19.66 2.15 -0.82
CA GLU A 88 20.18 0.83 -1.14
C GLU A 88 19.06 -0.22 -1.22
N PHE A 89 18.06 -0.15 -0.32
CA PHE A 89 16.86 -0.97 -0.43
C PHE A 89 16.06 -0.65 -1.70
N HIS A 90 15.78 0.61 -2.00
CA HIS A 90 15.08 0.98 -3.23
C HIS A 90 15.84 0.51 -4.48
N ASN A 91 17.16 0.57 -4.46
CA ASN A 91 18.00 0.09 -5.56
C ASN A 91 17.99 -1.43 -5.71
N SER A 92 17.75 -2.19 -4.64
CA SER A 92 17.67 -3.65 -4.69
C SER A 92 16.31 -4.18 -5.19
N LEU A 93 15.27 -3.33 -5.21
CA LEU A 93 13.95 -3.72 -5.68
C LEU A 93 13.88 -3.80 -7.22
N ASP A 94 13.22 -4.86 -7.71
CA ASP A 94 12.76 -4.89 -9.09
C ASP A 94 11.66 -3.84 -9.36
N ILE A 95 11.33 -3.63 -10.62
CA ILE A 95 10.39 -2.58 -11.03
C ILE A 95 9.00 -2.75 -10.42
N LYS A 96 8.49 -3.98 -10.28
CA LYS A 96 7.17 -4.23 -9.70
C LYS A 96 7.17 -3.87 -8.22
N LYS A 97 8.20 -4.28 -7.50
CA LYS A 97 8.37 -4.00 -6.08
C LYS A 97 8.56 -2.50 -5.85
N LYS A 98 9.33 -1.82 -6.70
CA LYS A 98 9.44 -0.35 -6.65
C LYS A 98 8.08 0.33 -6.69
N ILE A 99 7.20 -0.09 -7.60
CA ILE A 99 5.84 0.47 -7.71
C ILE A 99 5.08 0.37 -6.38
N VAL A 100 5.06 -0.80 -5.72
CA VAL A 100 4.27 -0.97 -4.48
C VAL A 100 4.90 -0.38 -3.22
N PHE A 101 6.22 -0.18 -3.24
CA PHE A 101 6.96 0.50 -2.16
C PHE A 101 7.02 2.02 -2.35
N ASP A 102 6.59 2.55 -3.50
CA ASP A 102 6.61 3.97 -3.78
C ASP A 102 5.51 4.71 -2.99
N THR A 103 5.95 5.55 -2.07
CA THR A 103 5.09 6.45 -1.28
C THR A 103 5.21 7.90 -1.71
N THR A 104 5.90 8.18 -2.81
CA THR A 104 6.12 9.51 -3.37
C THR A 104 5.20 9.78 -4.55
N VAL A 105 5.00 8.78 -5.43
CA VAL A 105 4.23 8.92 -6.67
C VAL A 105 2.77 8.53 -6.47
N TYR A 106 2.51 7.43 -5.77
CA TYR A 106 1.16 6.89 -5.62
C TYR A 106 0.58 7.23 -4.24
N GLY A 107 -0.68 7.66 -4.21
CA GLY A 107 -1.39 7.96 -2.96
C GLY A 107 -2.00 6.72 -2.30
N GLY A 108 -2.14 5.64 -3.06
CA GLY A 108 -2.72 4.39 -2.62
C GLY A 108 -2.76 3.37 -3.76
N TYR A 109 -3.51 2.30 -3.53
CA TYR A 109 -3.59 1.17 -4.44
C TYR A 109 -4.99 0.56 -4.40
N LEU A 110 -5.48 0.17 -5.57
CA LEU A 110 -6.59 -0.75 -5.70
C LEU A 110 -6.00 -2.16 -5.81
N VAL A 111 -6.33 -3.02 -4.85
CA VAL A 111 -5.73 -4.34 -4.65
C VAL A 111 -6.81 -5.41 -4.85
N ASN A 112 -6.50 -6.43 -5.63
CA ASN A 112 -7.26 -7.66 -5.69
C ASN A 112 -6.42 -8.79 -5.07
N VAL A 113 -6.86 -9.32 -3.93
CA VAL A 113 -6.27 -10.53 -3.35
C VAL A 113 -7.01 -11.74 -3.91
N LEU A 114 -6.28 -12.63 -4.59
CA LEU A 114 -6.76 -13.88 -5.19
C LEU A 114 -6.18 -15.08 -4.45
N ALA A 115 -6.55 -16.30 -4.84
CA ALA A 115 -5.98 -17.51 -4.26
C ALA A 115 -4.54 -17.75 -4.74
N GLU A 116 -4.26 -17.36 -5.99
CA GLU A 116 -3.01 -17.58 -6.72
C GLU A 116 -1.99 -16.44 -6.58
N GLY A 117 -2.41 -15.29 -6.06
CA GLY A 117 -1.54 -14.12 -5.92
C GLY A 117 -2.29 -12.84 -5.63
N VAL A 118 -1.65 -11.71 -5.93
CA VAL A 118 -2.17 -10.36 -5.67
C VAL A 118 -1.97 -9.47 -6.90
N GLY A 119 -3.07 -8.93 -7.40
CA GLY A 119 -3.08 -7.89 -8.44
C GLY A 119 -3.22 -6.51 -7.84
N ILE A 120 -2.44 -5.55 -8.32
CA ILE A 120 -2.39 -4.20 -7.78
C ILE A 120 -2.42 -3.18 -8.93
N ILE A 121 -3.38 -2.27 -8.86
CA ILE A 121 -3.46 -1.09 -9.71
C ILE A 121 -3.10 0.13 -8.84
N PRO A 122 -1.99 0.84 -9.12
CA PRO A 122 -1.63 2.05 -8.40
C PRO A 122 -2.70 3.14 -8.54
N LEU A 123 -2.83 3.97 -7.51
CA LEU A 123 -3.70 5.14 -7.50
C LEU A 123 -2.84 6.41 -7.44
N SER A 124 -2.79 7.15 -8.55
CA SER A 124 -2.14 8.46 -8.61
C SER A 124 -3.02 9.52 -7.93
N ASN A 125 -2.40 10.53 -7.31
CA ASN A 125 -3.12 11.68 -6.75
C ASN A 125 -3.60 12.69 -7.81
N GLY A 126 -3.44 12.37 -9.10
CA GLY A 126 -3.81 13.24 -10.22
C GLY A 126 -2.98 14.53 -10.32
N GLY A 127 -1.74 14.51 -9.80
CA GLY A 127 -0.82 15.66 -9.82
C GLY A 127 -1.19 16.78 -8.85
N LYS A 128 -2.05 16.51 -7.86
CA LYS A 128 -2.50 17.53 -6.89
C LYS A 128 -1.48 17.67 -5.74
N LEU A 129 -1.14 18.92 -5.43
CA LEU A 129 -0.22 19.27 -4.34
C LEU A 129 -0.74 18.83 -2.97
N THR A 130 -2.05 18.90 -2.73
CA THR A 130 -2.69 18.43 -1.50
C THR A 130 -3.36 17.07 -1.75
N PRO A 131 -2.84 15.98 -1.16
CA PRO A 131 -3.41 14.67 -1.38
C PRO A 131 -4.78 14.52 -0.70
N SER A 132 -5.76 14.03 -1.45
CA SER A 132 -7.05 13.57 -0.92
C SER A 132 -7.45 12.31 -1.65
N ILE A 133 -7.99 11.31 -0.93
CA ILE A 133 -8.47 10.07 -1.55
C ILE A 133 -9.52 10.33 -2.63
N LYS A 134 -10.25 11.45 -2.55
CA LYS A 134 -11.21 11.88 -3.58
C LYS A 134 -10.58 12.17 -4.93
N ASN A 135 -9.31 12.53 -4.93
CA ASN A 135 -8.55 12.89 -6.13
C ASN A 135 -7.79 11.70 -6.72
N PHE A 136 -7.95 10.50 -6.15
CA PHE A 136 -7.24 9.33 -6.61
C PHE A 136 -7.80 8.85 -7.95
N ILE A 137 -6.89 8.54 -8.86
CA ILE A 137 -7.15 8.08 -10.22
C ILE A 137 -6.34 6.80 -10.43
N THR A 138 -6.97 5.76 -10.97
CA THR A 138 -6.29 4.50 -11.28
C THR A 138 -5.25 4.70 -12.36
N ASP A 139 -4.06 4.14 -12.17
CA ASP A 139 -2.99 4.08 -13.15
C ASP A 139 -2.83 2.63 -13.62
N VAL A 140 -3.69 2.22 -14.56
CA VAL A 140 -3.75 0.82 -15.00
C VAL A 140 -2.54 0.44 -15.85
N ALA A 141 -1.87 1.43 -16.46
CA ALA A 141 -0.64 1.21 -17.21
C ALA A 141 0.49 0.67 -16.32
N ASN A 142 0.49 1.02 -15.03
CA ASN A 142 1.42 0.53 -14.02
C ASN A 142 0.86 -0.62 -13.17
N PHE A 143 -0.10 -1.37 -13.72
CA PHE A 143 -0.59 -2.59 -13.08
C PHE A 143 0.58 -3.56 -12.80
N VAL A 144 0.57 -4.15 -11.60
CA VAL A 144 1.51 -5.20 -11.21
C VAL A 144 0.77 -6.41 -10.66
N TYR A 145 1.27 -7.58 -11.03
CA TYR A 145 0.82 -8.85 -10.47
C TYR A 145 2.00 -9.56 -9.81
N PHE A 146 1.74 -10.08 -8.61
CA PHE A 146 2.65 -10.94 -7.85
C PHE A 146 1.99 -12.29 -7.60
N SER A 147 2.67 -13.35 -7.99
CA SER A 147 2.24 -14.73 -7.72
C SER A 147 2.63 -15.17 -6.32
N ASN A 148 2.05 -16.29 -5.85
CA ASN A 148 2.49 -16.96 -4.61
C ASN A 148 3.95 -17.44 -4.64
N ASP A 149 4.58 -17.51 -5.83
CA ASP A 149 6.02 -17.79 -5.92
C ASP A 149 6.86 -16.60 -5.46
N GLU A 150 6.34 -15.37 -5.58
CA GLU A 150 7.00 -14.13 -5.17
C GLU A 150 6.62 -13.70 -3.73
N ILE A 151 5.43 -14.09 -3.28
CA ILE A 151 4.85 -13.70 -1.99
C ILE A 151 5.13 -14.77 -0.92
N GLU A 152 5.61 -14.34 0.24
CA GLU A 152 5.72 -15.17 1.45
C GLU A 152 4.39 -15.22 2.19
N SER A 153 3.73 -14.07 2.39
CA SER A 153 2.39 -14.02 2.98
C SER A 153 1.68 -12.68 2.74
N VAL A 154 0.35 -12.69 2.81
CA VAL A 154 -0.50 -11.49 2.88
C VAL A 154 -1.20 -11.48 4.23
N LYS A 155 -1.12 -10.37 4.98
CA LYS A 155 -1.68 -10.26 6.33
C LYS A 155 -2.41 -8.95 6.55
N LEU A 156 -3.49 -8.99 7.32
CA LEU A 156 -4.12 -7.80 7.90
C LEU A 156 -3.62 -7.62 9.34
N GLU A 157 -2.75 -6.65 9.56
CA GLU A 157 -2.11 -6.40 10.86
C GLU A 157 -2.80 -5.26 11.60
N ASN A 158 -2.86 -5.37 12.93
CA ASN A 158 -3.38 -4.31 13.77
C ASN A 158 -2.51 -3.05 13.67
N LEU A 159 -3.15 -1.90 13.48
CA LEU A 159 -2.51 -0.61 13.70
C LEU A 159 -2.80 -0.15 15.14
N PRO A 160 -1.76 0.21 15.93
CA PRO A 160 -1.95 0.73 17.27
C PRO A 160 -2.91 1.92 17.27
N LEU A 161 -3.85 1.94 18.22
CA LEU A 161 -4.79 3.04 18.46
C LEU A 161 -5.78 3.35 17.31
N ARG A 162 -5.82 2.56 16.23
CA ARG A 162 -6.75 2.74 15.09
C ARG A 162 -7.55 1.47 14.82
N PHE A 163 -8.50 1.16 15.69
CA PHE A 163 -9.23 -0.12 15.68
C PHE A 163 -10.04 -0.40 14.39
N SER A 164 -10.47 0.63 13.66
CA SER A 164 -11.19 0.54 12.39
C SER A 164 -10.29 0.53 11.14
N THR A 165 -8.97 0.50 11.31
CA THR A 165 -8.00 0.45 10.20
C THR A 165 -6.97 -0.63 10.48
N LYS A 166 -6.62 -1.41 9.47
CA LYS A 166 -5.50 -2.37 9.55
C LYS A 166 -4.41 -1.98 8.57
N LYS A 167 -3.23 -2.53 8.77
CA LYS A 167 -2.19 -2.53 7.76
C LYS A 167 -2.38 -3.76 6.87
N LEU A 168 -2.52 -3.56 5.55
CA LEU A 168 -2.42 -4.66 4.60
C LEU A 168 -0.94 -4.87 4.30
N ALA A 169 -0.37 -5.95 4.83
CA ALA A 169 1.05 -6.27 4.70
C ALA A 169 1.24 -7.40 3.67
N ILE A 170 1.98 -7.10 2.60
CA ILE A 170 2.43 -8.10 1.61
C ILE A 170 3.91 -8.35 1.86
N TYR A 171 4.24 -9.54 2.37
CA TYR A 171 5.61 -9.96 2.60
C TYR A 171 6.13 -10.69 1.36
N PHE A 172 7.24 -10.21 0.81
CA PHE A 172 7.88 -10.82 -0.37
C PHE A 172 9.04 -11.71 0.03
N LYS A 173 9.20 -12.83 -0.67
CA LYS A 173 10.36 -13.71 -0.48
C LYS A 173 11.65 -12.93 -0.77
N GLY A 174 12.64 -13.10 0.08
CA GLY A 174 13.96 -12.46 -0.07
C GLY A 174 14.07 -11.00 0.41
N LEU A 175 13.03 -10.40 1.02
CA LEU A 175 13.06 -9.02 1.52
C LEU A 175 13.14 -8.87 3.05
N ASN A 176 13.63 -9.89 3.78
CA ASN A 176 13.83 -9.84 5.23
C ASN A 176 12.61 -9.32 6.02
N LYS A 177 11.41 -9.80 5.67
CA LYS A 177 10.13 -9.38 6.30
C LYS A 177 9.80 -7.90 6.12
N THR A 178 10.38 -7.21 5.13
CA THR A 178 9.97 -5.87 4.74
C THR A 178 8.71 -5.96 3.88
N CYS A 179 7.74 -5.09 4.11
CA CYS A 179 6.46 -5.08 3.38
C CYS A 179 6.00 -3.64 3.06
N PRO A 180 5.16 -3.45 2.03
CA PRO A 180 4.57 -2.15 1.72
C PRO A 180 3.81 -1.57 2.91
N ARG A 181 3.90 -0.25 3.09
CA ARG A 181 3.19 0.45 4.18
C ARG A 181 1.82 0.92 3.74
N TRP A 182 0.92 -0.03 3.63
CA TRP A 182 -0.44 0.23 3.18
C TRP A 182 -1.44 0.14 4.33
N VAL A 183 -2.36 1.10 4.36
CA VAL A 183 -3.46 1.12 5.31
C VAL A 183 -4.77 0.80 4.63
N CYS A 184 -5.55 -0.02 5.29
CA CYS A 184 -6.81 -0.53 4.81
C CYS A 184 -7.90 -0.16 5.84
N PRO A 185 -8.69 0.89 5.59
CA PRO A 185 -9.88 1.16 6.39
C PRO A 185 -10.84 -0.02 6.30
N SER A 186 -11.38 -0.48 7.43
CA SER A 186 -12.38 -1.55 7.43
C SER A 186 -13.72 -1.10 6.84
N LYS A 187 -13.98 0.20 6.87
CA LYS A 187 -15.13 0.84 6.23
C LYS A 187 -14.66 2.07 5.46
N ASN A 188 -15.20 2.27 4.26
CA ASN A 188 -14.92 3.45 3.46
C ASN A 188 -16.22 3.88 2.76
N LYS A 189 -16.68 5.11 3.03
CA LYS A 189 -17.94 5.62 2.45
C LYS A 189 -17.91 5.72 0.92
N LEU A 190 -16.72 5.91 0.34
CA LEU A 190 -16.53 6.00 -1.12
C LEU A 190 -16.40 4.61 -1.76
N VAL A 191 -16.16 3.57 -0.96
CA VAL A 191 -15.90 2.20 -1.42
C VAL A 191 -16.78 1.24 -0.61
N PRO A 192 -18.08 1.16 -0.92
CA PRO A 192 -19.07 0.48 -0.07
C PRO A 192 -18.82 -1.03 0.07
N TYR A 193 -18.26 -1.69 -0.96
CA TYR A 193 -17.93 -3.12 -0.92
C TYR A 193 -16.70 -3.44 -0.05
N GLN A 194 -15.94 -2.44 0.39
CA GLN A 194 -14.70 -2.61 1.16
C GLN A 194 -14.95 -3.44 2.42
N GLU A 195 -16.05 -3.18 3.14
CA GLU A 195 -16.31 -3.84 4.42
C GLU A 195 -16.50 -5.35 4.26
N GLU A 196 -17.20 -5.78 3.21
CA GLU A 196 -17.42 -7.20 2.94
C GLU A 196 -16.13 -7.91 2.51
N ASN A 197 -15.38 -7.32 1.58
CA ASN A 197 -14.10 -7.90 1.12
C ASN A 197 -13.06 -7.95 2.25
N PHE A 198 -13.06 -6.94 3.11
CA PHE A 198 -12.21 -6.91 4.29
C PHE A 198 -12.57 -8.02 5.28
N LYS A 199 -13.86 -8.26 5.55
CA LYS A 199 -14.32 -9.37 6.39
C LYS A 199 -13.96 -10.73 5.79
N LYS A 200 -14.11 -10.90 4.47
CA LYS A 200 -13.68 -12.12 3.77
C LYS A 200 -12.19 -12.38 3.99
N LEU A 201 -11.35 -11.36 3.86
CA LEU A 201 -9.90 -11.49 4.05
C LEU A 201 -9.51 -11.80 5.51
N LEU A 202 -10.26 -11.33 6.50
CA LEU A 202 -10.03 -11.70 7.91
C LEU A 202 -10.37 -13.15 8.25
N ASN A 203 -11.24 -13.78 7.46
CA ASN A 203 -11.73 -15.14 7.69
C ASN A 203 -11.01 -16.19 6.80
N LYS A 204 -10.03 -15.76 6.00
CA LYS A 204 -9.12 -16.63 5.25
C LYS A 204 -7.91 -16.99 6.11
#